data_AF-A0A1G6P9Y4-F1
#
_entry.id   AF-A0A1G6P9Y4-F1
#
_cell.length_a   1.000
_cell.length_b   1.000
_cell.length_c   1.000
_cell.angle_alpha   90.00
_cell.angle_beta   90.00
_cell.angle_gamma   90.00
#
_symmetry.space_group_name_H-M   'P 1'
#
loop_
_entity.id
_entity.type
_entity.pdbx_description
1 polymer ?
#
loop_
_entity_poly.entity_id
_entity_poly.type
_entity_poly.pdbx_seq_one_letter_code
_entity_poly.pdbx_strand_id
1 'polypeptide(L)'
;MNERMSSYEALIAELTRTGEMFRLSATEARLLAVLYVEKHSLTLDQMAKSIGKSKTAVNIAIRNLSHLELVDRVWVKGSRKDFYTNVSSVYKKLMALQVKQWHSQTIRQIEAMEQLKQAISEDDPEWQPMEEKLSSSLQIHEEAAAILKKITAIS
;
A
#
# COMPACT_ATOMS: atom_id res chain seq x y z
N MET A 1 -24.02 -3.48 23.37
CA MET A 1 -22.83 -2.85 22.74
C MET A 1 -23.29 -1.52 22.16
N ASN A 2 -22.68 -0.39 22.54
CA ASN A 2 -23.12 0.95 22.12
C ASN A 2 -22.95 1.14 20.60
N GLU A 3 -23.95 1.68 19.91
CA GLU A 3 -23.96 1.93 18.45
C GLU A 3 -22.69 2.67 17.97
N ARG A 4 -22.22 3.66 18.73
CA ARG A 4 -20.97 4.39 18.42
C ARG A 4 -19.74 3.49 18.39
N MET A 5 -19.65 2.52 19.29
CA MET A 5 -18.54 1.57 19.35
C MET A 5 -18.58 0.61 18.16
N SER A 6 -19.78 0.23 17.71
CA SER A 6 -19.96 -0.58 16.50
C SER A 6 -19.47 0.17 15.25
N SER A 7 -19.83 1.45 15.09
CA SER A 7 -19.36 2.27 13.97
C SER A 7 -17.84 2.48 13.98
N TYR A 8 -17.24 2.60 15.17
CA TYR A 8 -15.79 2.74 15.33
C TYR A 8 -15.04 1.49 14.83
N GLU A 9 -15.47 0.31 15.27
CA GLU A 9 -14.89 -0.96 14.81
C GLU A 9 -15.11 -1.21 13.31
N ALA A 10 -16.28 -0.82 12.79
CA ALA A 10 -16.56 -0.91 11.36
C ALA A 10 -15.59 -0.04 10.53
N LEU A 11 -15.34 1.20 10.96
CA LEU A 11 -14.36 2.07 10.29
C LEU A 11 -12.95 1.48 10.33
N ILE A 12 -12.51 0.94 11.47
CA ILE A 12 -11.21 0.26 11.59
C ILE A 12 -11.15 -0.93 10.63
N ALA A 13 -12.22 -1.71 10.51
CA ALA A 13 -12.27 -2.86 9.62
C ALA A 13 -12.15 -2.46 8.13
N GLU A 14 -12.83 -1.40 7.70
CA GLU A 14 -12.72 -0.87 6.32
C GLU A 14 -11.31 -0.34 6.02
N LEU A 15 -10.74 0.41 6.96
CA LEU A 15 -9.36 0.94 6.83
C LEU A 15 -8.33 -0.19 6.84
N THR A 16 -8.55 -1.25 7.63
CA THR A 16 -7.70 -2.45 7.65
C THR A 16 -7.72 -3.13 6.28
N ARG A 17 -8.90 -3.38 5.71
CA ARG A 17 -9.02 -3.96 4.37
C ARG A 17 -8.32 -3.11 3.32
N THR A 18 -8.41 -1.79 3.45
CA THR A 18 -7.69 -0.86 2.58
C THR A 18 -6.17 -1.03 2.73
N GLY A 19 -5.65 -1.10 3.95
CA GLY A 19 -4.22 -1.35 4.21
C GLY A 19 -3.72 -2.67 3.61
N GLU A 20 -4.53 -3.73 3.67
CA GLU A 20 -4.22 -5.03 3.07
C GLU A 20 -4.12 -4.95 1.53
N MET A 21 -4.91 -4.09 0.88
CA MET A 21 -4.76 -3.80 -0.57
C MET A 21 -3.40 -3.18 -0.91
N PHE A 22 -2.76 -2.49 0.04
CA PHE A 22 -1.38 -1.98 -0.05
C PHE A 22 -0.33 -3.01 0.36
N ARG A 23 -0.69 -4.29 0.44
CA ARG A 23 0.19 -5.41 0.81
C ARG A 23 0.76 -5.31 2.22
N LEU A 24 0.12 -4.53 3.09
CA LEU A 24 0.40 -4.59 4.53
C LEU A 24 -0.14 -5.93 5.07
N SER A 25 0.59 -6.54 6.00
CA SER A 25 0.07 -7.69 6.75
C SER A 25 -1.17 -7.28 7.55
N ALA A 26 -2.03 -8.24 7.89
CA ALA A 26 -3.24 -7.97 8.69
C ALA A 26 -2.94 -7.23 10.01
N THR A 27 -1.77 -7.49 10.62
CA THR A 27 -1.35 -6.79 11.85
C THR A 27 -0.95 -5.34 11.57
N GLU A 28 -0.18 -5.09 10.51
CA GLU A 28 0.24 -3.74 10.11
C GLU A 28 -0.95 -2.90 9.66
N ALA A 29 -1.83 -3.46 8.83
CA ALA A 29 -3.02 -2.79 8.34
C ALA A 29 -3.97 -2.39 9.47
N ARG A 30 -4.24 -3.32 10.41
CA ARG A 30 -5.08 -3.02 11.58
C ARG A 30 -4.42 -2.01 12.52
N LEU A 31 -3.11 -2.10 12.71
CA LEU A 31 -2.38 -1.14 13.54
C LEU A 31 -2.42 0.26 12.94
N LEU A 32 -2.20 0.39 11.62
CA LEU A 32 -2.27 1.67 10.92
C LEU A 32 -3.68 2.25 10.96
N ALA A 33 -4.72 1.42 10.79
CA ALA A 33 -6.12 1.83 10.91
C ALA A 33 -6.43 2.37 12.31
N VAL A 34 -5.98 1.69 13.38
CA VAL A 34 -6.12 2.19 14.75
C VAL A 34 -5.40 3.52 14.92
N LEU A 35 -4.13 3.63 14.52
CA LEU A 35 -3.38 4.88 14.64
C LEU A 35 -3.98 6.04 13.83
N TYR A 36 -4.64 5.75 12.72
CA TYR A 36 -5.34 6.74 11.90
C TYR A 36 -6.59 7.30 12.59
N VAL A 37 -7.35 6.45 13.28
CA VAL A 37 -8.60 6.85 13.95
C VAL A 37 -8.31 7.48 15.32
N GLU A 38 -7.28 7.00 16.00
CA GLU A 38 -6.86 7.51 17.32
C GLU A 38 -6.30 8.92 17.23
N LYS A 39 -6.89 9.86 17.96
CA LYS A 39 -6.51 11.29 17.94
C LYS A 39 -5.20 11.60 18.67
N HIS A 40 -4.54 10.61 19.24
CA HIS A 40 -3.38 10.77 20.11
C HIS A 40 -2.35 9.69 19.83
N SER A 41 -1.08 10.01 20.10
CA SER A 41 0.01 9.07 19.92
C SER A 41 -0.07 7.93 20.94
N LEU A 42 0.20 6.70 20.52
CA LEU A 42 0.11 5.49 21.35
C LEU A 42 1.50 4.88 21.62
N THR A 43 1.67 4.33 22.81
CA THR A 43 2.83 3.47 23.14
C THR A 43 2.67 2.07 22.59
N LEU A 44 3.77 1.31 22.49
CA LEU A 44 3.74 -0.13 22.12
C LEU A 44 2.74 -0.94 22.96
N ASP A 45 2.67 -0.66 24.27
CA ASP A 45 1.75 -1.35 25.19
C ASP A 45 0.28 -1.06 24.85
N GLN A 46 -0.04 0.20 24.57
CA GLN A 46 -1.39 0.62 24.19
C GLN A 46 -1.78 0.03 22.83
N MET A 47 -0.89 0.11 21.84
CA MET A 47 -1.11 -0.48 20.53
C MET A 47 -1.39 -1.99 20.61
N ALA A 48 -0.60 -2.74 21.39
CA ALA A 48 -0.80 -4.17 21.62
C ALA A 48 -2.19 -4.48 22.19
N LYS A 49 -2.64 -3.67 23.16
CA LYS A 49 -3.98 -3.79 23.74
C LYS A 49 -5.06 -3.46 22.71
N SER A 50 -4.91 -2.38 21.94
CA SER A 50 -5.92 -1.90 20.98
C SER A 50 -6.19 -2.89 19.85
N ILE A 51 -5.17 -3.58 19.34
CA ILE A 51 -5.34 -4.56 18.25
C ILE A 51 -5.41 -6.02 18.73
N GLY A 52 -5.34 -6.28 20.03
CA GLY A 52 -5.41 -7.62 20.61
C GLY A 52 -4.24 -8.52 20.18
N LYS A 53 -3.03 -7.97 20.07
CA LYS A 53 -1.81 -8.70 19.64
C LYS A 53 -0.71 -8.61 20.69
N SER A 54 0.31 -9.47 20.57
CA SER A 54 1.48 -9.41 21.44
C SER A 54 2.33 -8.15 21.17
N LYS A 55 3.08 -7.70 22.19
CA LYS A 55 4.01 -6.58 22.04
C LYS A 55 5.07 -6.85 20.97
N THR A 56 5.51 -8.11 20.83
CA THR A 56 6.46 -8.52 19.79
C THR A 56 5.86 -8.33 18.39
N ALA A 57 4.62 -8.78 18.17
CA ALA A 57 3.94 -8.61 16.88
C ALA A 57 3.75 -7.12 16.53
N VAL A 58 3.35 -6.29 17.51
CA VAL A 58 3.22 -4.83 17.32
C VAL A 58 4.56 -4.18 17.05
N ASN A 59 5.64 -4.60 17.72
CA ASN A 59 6.98 -4.05 17.49
C ASN A 59 7.46 -4.31 16.06
N ILE A 60 7.24 -5.53 15.55
CA ILE A 60 7.54 -5.86 14.14
C ILE A 60 6.72 -4.97 13.21
N ALA A 61 5.41 -4.88 13.44
CA ALA A 61 4.51 -4.08 12.60
C ALA A 61 4.88 -2.59 12.59
N ILE A 62 5.10 -1.97 13.76
CA ILE A 62 5.41 -0.54 13.84
C ILE A 62 6.77 -0.21 13.21
N ARG A 63 7.76 -1.11 13.30
CA ARG A 63 9.06 -0.95 12.62
C ARG A 63 8.89 -0.95 11.10
N ASN A 64 8.12 -1.87 10.56
CA ASN A 64 7.86 -1.90 9.13
C ASN A 64 7.05 -0.68 8.67
N LEU A 65 6.00 -0.31 9.40
CA LEU A 65 5.23 0.91 9.13
C LEU A 65 6.11 2.17 9.19
N SER A 66 7.09 2.23 10.10
CA SER A 66 8.05 3.34 10.18
C SER A 66 9.00 3.34 8.99
N HIS A 67 9.47 2.17 8.55
CA HIS A 67 10.30 2.02 7.35
C HIS A 67 9.57 2.42 6.07
N LEU A 68 8.28 2.10 5.97
CA LEU A 68 7.39 2.58 4.91
C LEU A 68 6.99 4.05 5.08
N GLU A 69 7.46 4.69 6.16
CA GLU A 69 7.20 6.07 6.53
C GLU A 69 5.69 6.39 6.60
N LEU A 70 4.90 5.45 7.13
CA LEU A 70 3.45 5.56 7.32
C LEU A 70 3.06 5.99 8.75
N VAL A 71 4.02 5.94 9.67
CA VAL A 71 3.87 6.36 11.06
C VAL A 71 5.06 7.22 11.50
N ASP A 72 4.82 8.12 12.43
CA ASP A 72 5.82 8.97 13.06
C ASP A 72 6.02 8.56 14.52
N ARG A 73 7.27 8.63 14.99
CA ARG A 73 7.60 8.51 16.41
C ARG A 73 7.49 9.89 17.06
N VAL A 74 6.69 9.97 18.12
CA VAL A 74 6.41 11.20 18.86
C VAL A 74 7.10 11.17 20.21
N TRP A 75 7.80 12.25 20.54
CA TRP A 75 8.34 12.45 21.88
C TRP A 75 7.30 13.12 22.79
N VAL A 76 7.05 12.52 23.94
CA VAL A 76 6.14 13.06 24.96
C VAL A 76 6.94 13.46 26.19
N LYS A 77 6.88 14.74 26.55
CA LYS A 77 7.62 15.32 27.68
C LYS A 77 7.38 14.54 28.97
N GLY A 78 8.46 14.15 29.63
CA GLY A 78 8.41 13.42 30.91
C GLY A 78 8.19 11.90 30.78
N SER A 79 8.02 11.38 29.56
CA SER A 79 7.94 9.93 29.33
C SER A 79 9.27 9.35 28.85
N ARG A 80 9.59 8.15 29.34
CA ARG A 80 10.68 7.31 28.82
C ARG A 80 10.23 6.33 27.73
N LYS A 81 8.93 6.31 27.40
CA LYS A 81 8.35 5.41 26.40
C LYS A 81 8.31 6.08 25.03
N ASP A 82 8.37 5.25 24.00
CA ASP A 82 8.12 5.67 22.62
C ASP A 82 6.64 5.72 22.34
N PHE A 83 6.20 6.83 21.72
CA PHE A 83 4.85 6.99 21.21
C PHE A 83 4.88 7.05 19.69
N TYR A 84 3.80 6.60 19.07
CA TYR A 84 3.64 6.56 17.63
C TYR A 84 2.29 7.11 17.22
N THR A 85 2.23 7.77 16.08
CA THR A 85 1.00 8.26 15.45
C THR A 85 1.09 8.06 13.93
N ASN A 86 -0.02 8.17 13.22
CA ASN A 86 0.01 8.14 11.77
C ASN A 86 0.63 9.44 11.21
N VAL A 87 1.28 9.34 10.05
CA VAL A 87 1.77 10.54 9.36
C VAL A 87 0.57 11.36 8.85
N SER A 88 0.72 12.69 8.83
CA SER A 88 -0.26 13.56 8.17
C SER A 88 -0.46 13.14 6.72
N SER A 89 -1.71 13.05 6.27
CA SER A 89 -2.06 12.59 4.92
C SER A 89 -1.54 11.18 4.56
N VAL A 90 -1.40 10.27 5.53
CA VAL A 90 -0.95 8.88 5.31
C VAL A 90 -1.66 8.19 4.14
N TYR A 91 -2.96 8.45 3.94
CA TYR A 91 -3.70 7.90 2.81
C TYR A 91 -3.18 8.40 1.46
N LYS A 92 -2.88 9.71 1.35
CA LYS A 92 -2.27 10.31 0.15
C LYS A 92 -0.93 9.63 -0.15
N LYS A 93 -0.12 9.41 0.88
CA LYS A 93 1.18 8.74 0.75
C LYS A 93 1.04 7.30 0.25
N LEU A 94 0.13 6.53 0.84
CA LEU A 94 -0.17 5.17 0.39
C LEU A 94 -0.60 5.13 -1.08
N MET A 95 -1.53 6.01 -1.48
CA MET A 95 -1.95 6.09 -2.88
C MET A 95 -0.77 6.42 -3.80
N ALA A 96 0.02 7.44 -3.46
CA ALA A 96 1.16 7.87 -4.27
C ALA A 96 2.19 6.75 -4.46
N LEU A 97 2.52 6.03 -3.37
CA LEU A 97 3.41 4.87 -3.43
C LEU A 97 2.86 3.77 -4.34
N GLN A 98 1.57 3.44 -4.21
CA GLN A 98 0.94 2.40 -5.02
C GLN A 98 0.88 2.76 -6.49
N VAL A 99 0.42 3.97 -6.84
CA VAL A 99 0.35 4.42 -8.23
C VAL A 99 1.75 4.41 -8.85
N LYS A 100 2.78 4.86 -8.12
CA LYS A 100 4.17 4.81 -8.59
C LYS A 100 4.65 3.37 -8.85
N GLN A 101 4.31 2.43 -7.95
CA GLN A 101 4.65 1.01 -8.13
C GLN A 101 3.94 0.42 -9.34
N TRP A 102 2.65 0.70 -9.53
CA TRP A 102 1.88 0.26 -10.69
C TRP A 102 2.47 0.83 -11.98
N HIS A 103 2.76 2.13 -12.03
CA HIS A 103 3.40 2.75 -13.19
C HIS A 103 4.71 2.05 -13.53
N SER A 104 5.59 1.86 -12.54
CA SER A 104 6.87 1.18 -12.75
C SER A 104 6.71 -0.27 -13.21
N GLN A 105 5.70 -0.99 -12.72
CA GLN A 105 5.42 -2.35 -13.15
C GLN A 105 4.86 -2.40 -14.58
N THR A 106 3.96 -1.49 -14.93
CA THR A 106 3.40 -1.38 -16.29
C THR A 106 4.49 -1.09 -17.31
N ILE A 107 5.43 -0.19 -17.01
CA ILE A 107 6.58 0.08 -17.89
C ILE A 107 7.42 -1.19 -18.12
N ARG A 108 7.75 -1.94 -17.04
CA ARG A 108 8.48 -3.22 -17.19
C ARG A 108 7.73 -4.26 -18.02
N GLN A 109 6.40 -4.28 -17.94
CA GLN A 109 5.57 -5.18 -18.75
C GLN A 109 5.64 -4.80 -20.23
N ILE A 110 5.56 -3.50 -20.55
CA ILE A 110 5.73 -2.99 -21.92
C ILE A 110 7.09 -3.43 -22.46
N GLU A 111 8.18 -3.13 -21.74
CA GLU A 111 9.55 -3.50 -22.14
C GLU A 111 9.70 -5.02 -22.41
N ALA A 112 9.15 -5.87 -21.53
CA ALA A 112 9.20 -7.32 -21.71
C ALA A 112 8.39 -7.80 -22.93
N MET A 113 7.26 -7.15 -23.21
CA MET A 113 6.42 -7.46 -24.37
C MET A 113 7.06 -7.02 -25.69
N GLU A 114 7.72 -5.87 -25.71
CA GLU A 114 8.51 -5.41 -26.86
C GLU A 114 9.67 -6.36 -27.15
N GLN A 115 10.39 -6.79 -26.12
CA GLN A 115 11.46 -7.77 -26.25
C GLN A 115 10.97 -9.11 -26.82
N LEU A 116 9.82 -9.61 -26.35
CA LEU A 116 9.25 -10.83 -26.90
C LEU A 116 8.81 -10.64 -28.35
N LYS A 117 8.19 -9.50 -28.68
CA LYS A 117 7.77 -9.19 -30.06
C LYS A 117 8.97 -9.15 -31.02
N GLN A 118 10.12 -8.61 -30.58
CA GLN A 118 11.36 -8.60 -31.37
C GLN A 118 11.98 -10.00 -31.54
N ALA A 119 11.70 -10.93 -30.62
CA ALA A 119 12.22 -12.30 -30.68
C ALA A 119 11.35 -13.23 -31.54
N ILE A 120 10.09 -12.87 -31.81
CA ILE A 120 9.20 -13.61 -32.71
C ILE A 120 9.58 -13.27 -34.16
N SER A 121 9.72 -14.28 -35.01
CA SER A 121 9.94 -14.07 -36.44
C SER A 121 8.63 -13.67 -37.12
N GLU A 122 8.66 -12.67 -38.01
CA GLU A 122 7.47 -12.10 -38.68
C GLU A 122 6.61 -13.12 -39.44
N ASP A 123 7.18 -14.28 -39.80
CA ASP A 123 6.54 -15.34 -40.57
C ASP A 123 6.41 -16.67 -39.80
N ASP A 124 6.47 -16.67 -38.46
CA ASP A 124 6.30 -17.90 -37.67
C ASP A 124 4.81 -18.21 -37.39
N PRO A 125 4.20 -19.20 -38.08
CA PRO A 125 2.78 -19.49 -37.93
C PRO A 125 2.41 -20.01 -36.54
N GLU A 126 3.38 -20.56 -35.79
CA GLU A 126 3.18 -21.01 -34.41
C GLU A 126 2.97 -19.83 -33.46
N TRP A 127 3.64 -18.71 -33.74
CA TRP A 127 3.66 -17.53 -32.85
C TRP A 127 2.72 -16.39 -33.27
N GLN A 128 2.10 -16.45 -34.46
CA GLN A 128 1.13 -15.43 -34.90
C GLN A 128 0.03 -15.11 -33.86
N PRO A 129 -0.64 -16.09 -33.21
CA PRO A 129 -1.64 -15.77 -32.19
C PRO A 129 -1.07 -15.01 -30.97
N MET A 130 0.21 -15.26 -30.65
CA MET A 130 0.90 -14.54 -29.58
C MET A 130 1.23 -13.11 -30.01
N GLU A 131 1.67 -12.91 -31.25
CA GLU A 131 1.99 -11.58 -31.77
C GLU A 131 0.76 -10.65 -31.79
N GLU A 132 -0.40 -11.15 -32.23
CA GLU A 132 -1.67 -10.42 -32.20
C GLU A 132 -2.06 -10.04 -30.76
N LYS A 133 -1.90 -10.98 -29.82
CA LYS A 133 -2.16 -10.77 -28.40
C LYS A 133 -1.21 -9.73 -27.80
N LEU A 134 0.08 -9.80 -28.13
CA LEU A 134 1.10 -8.85 -27.67
C LEU A 134 0.77 -7.45 -28.16
N SER A 135 0.45 -7.29 -29.44
CA SER A 135 0.12 -5.98 -30.02
C SER A 135 -1.11 -5.35 -29.36
N SER A 136 -2.19 -6.12 -29.17
CA SER A 136 -3.40 -5.64 -28.48
C SER A 136 -3.12 -5.30 -27.01
N SER A 137 -2.31 -6.12 -26.34
CA SER A 137 -1.97 -5.92 -24.93
C SER A 137 -1.03 -4.72 -24.73
N LEU A 138 -0.11 -4.47 -25.67
CA LEU A 138 0.87 -3.39 -25.59
C LEU A 138 0.14 -2.03 -25.56
N GLN A 139 -0.82 -1.86 -26.46
CA GLN A 139 -1.65 -0.66 -26.53
C GLN A 139 -2.35 -0.37 -25.19
N ILE A 140 -2.98 -1.39 -24.58
CA ILE A 140 -3.65 -1.24 -23.28
C ILE A 140 -2.67 -0.83 -22.18
N HIS A 141 -1.45 -1.41 -22.17
CA HIS A 141 -0.45 -1.08 -21.15
C HIS A 141 0.11 0.33 -21.34
N GLU A 142 0.33 0.78 -22.57
CA GLU A 142 0.76 2.15 -22.88
C GLU A 142 -0.28 3.19 -22.42
N GLU A 143 -1.56 2.94 -22.71
CA GLU A 143 -2.67 3.77 -22.23
C GLU A 143 -2.72 3.81 -20.70
N ALA A 144 -2.60 2.65 -20.05
CA ALA A 144 -2.56 2.55 -18.59
C ALA A 144 -1.34 3.29 -17.99
N ALA A 145 -0.16 3.15 -18.58
CA ALA A 145 1.05 3.86 -18.15
C ALA A 145 0.86 5.38 -18.26
N ALA A 146 0.26 5.87 -19.36
CA ALA A 146 -0.02 7.29 -19.53
C ALA A 146 -0.99 7.84 -18.46
N ILE A 147 -2.02 7.08 -18.10
CA ILE A 147 -2.96 7.43 -17.01
C ILE A 147 -2.22 7.47 -15.67
N LEU A 148 -1.49 6.42 -15.33
CA LEU A 148 -0.75 6.32 -14.07
C LEU A 148 0.28 7.45 -13.92
N LYS A 149 0.97 7.81 -15.01
CA LYS A 149 1.91 8.94 -15.04
C LYS A 149 1.24 10.27 -14.68
N LYS A 150 0.05 10.54 -15.24
CA LYS A 150 -0.73 11.75 -14.90
C LYS A 150 -1.10 11.78 -13.43
N ILE A 151 -1.50 10.65 -12.85
CA ILE A 151 -1.85 10.57 -11.42
C ILE A 151 -0.62 10.84 -10.55
N THR A 152 0.55 10.27 -10.87
CA THR A 152 1.79 10.53 -10.13
C THR A 152 2.30 11.97 -10.22
N ALA A 153 1.95 12.71 -11.29
CA ALA A 153 2.37 14.09 -11.48
C ALA A 153 1.55 15.10 -10.65
N ILE A 154 0.38 14.68 -10.14
CA ILE A 154 -0.55 15.52 -9.36
C ILE A 154 -0.37 15.30 -7.85
N SER A 155 0.17 14.15 -7.45
CA SER A 155 0.37 13.74 -6.05
C SER A 155 1.61 14.35 -5.41
#